data_AF-A0A2D6L5I8-F1
#
_entry.id   AF-A0A2D6L5I8-F1
#
_cell.length_a   1.000
_cell.length_b   1.000
_cell.length_c   1.000
_cell.angle_alpha   90.00
_cell.angle_beta   90.00
_cell.angle_gamma   90.00
#
_symmetry.space_group_name_H-M   'P 1'
#
loop_
_entity.id
_entity.type
_entity.pdbx_description
1 polymer ?
#
loop_
_entity_poly.entity_id
_entity_poly.type
_entity_poly.pdbx_seq_one_letter_code
_entity_poly.pdbx_strand_id
1 'polypeptide(L)'
;MGTVLWGLGIMLFGALMVIKARSMQGIFGKVNWAEANLRGGTTSFYKMLGIVIAVVGILIATSLIQSVVLKLLTPLFKGLG
;
A
#
# COMPACT_ATOMS: atom_id res chain seq x y z
N MET A 1 -3.44 -19.47 12.19
CA MET A 1 -3.63 -19.82 10.76
C MET A 1 -4.44 -18.76 10.00
N GLY A 2 -5.56 -18.25 10.53
CA GLY A 2 -6.39 -17.25 9.82
C GLY A 2 -5.67 -15.96 9.39
N THR A 3 -4.81 -15.39 10.25
CA THR A 3 -4.08 -14.14 9.97
C THR A 3 -3.15 -14.22 8.77
N VAL A 4 -2.53 -15.39 8.54
CA VAL A 4 -1.60 -15.63 7.43
C VAL A 4 -2.35 -15.65 6.10
N LEU A 5 -3.51 -16.30 6.06
CA LEU A 5 -4.36 -16.35 4.86
C LEU A 5 -4.89 -14.96 4.49
N TRP A 6 -5.28 -14.17 5.49
CA TRP A 6 -5.68 -12.77 5.29
C TRP A 6 -4.53 -11.90 4.76
N GLY A 7 -3.34 -12.05 5.35
CA GLY A 7 -2.14 -11.33 4.89
C GLY A 7 -1.76 -11.68 3.45
N LEU A 8 -1.82 -12.97 3.07
CA LEU A 8 -1.59 -13.43 1.71
C LEU A 8 -2.63 -12.88 0.72
N GLY A 9 -3.91 -12.83 1.12
CA GLY A 9 -4.97 -12.22 0.32
C GLY A 9 -4.72 -10.73 0.05
N ILE A 10 -4.33 -9.97 1.08
CA ILE A 10 -4.01 -8.55 0.95
C ILE A 10 -2.75 -8.35 0.09
N MET A 11 -1.73 -9.20 0.25
CA MET A 11 -0.52 -9.17 -0.55
C MET A 11 -0.84 -9.37 -2.04
N LEU A 12 -1.62 -10.42 -2.35
CA LEU A 12 -2.05 -10.72 -3.72
C LEU A 12 -2.88 -9.57 -4.31
N PHE A 13 -3.79 -9.00 -3.52
CA PHE A 13 -4.57 -7.85 -3.95
C PHE A 13 -3.67 -6.63 -4.26
N GLY A 14 -2.71 -6.31 -3.39
CA GLY A 14 -1.73 -5.25 -3.61
C GLY A 14 -0.92 -5.48 -4.88
N ALA A 15 -0.41 -6.71 -5.08
CA ALA A 15 0.31 -7.09 -6.30
C ALA A 15 -0.54 -6.95 -7.56
N LEU A 16 -1.82 -7.33 -7.50
CA LEU A 16 -2.76 -7.14 -8.60
C LEU A 16 -3.02 -5.66 -8.89
N MET A 17 -3.07 -4.78 -7.88
CA MET A 17 -3.15 -3.33 -8.11
C MET A 17 -1.95 -2.82 -8.89
N VAL A 18 -0.74 -3.33 -8.62
CA VAL A 18 0.49 -2.92 -9.33
C VAL A 18 0.44 -3.37 -10.79
N ILE A 19 0.09 -4.64 -11.02
CA ILE A 19 0.03 -5.23 -12.37
C ILE A 19 -1.08 -4.55 -13.19
N LYS A 20 -2.25 -4.34 -12.59
CA LYS A 20 -3.43 -3.74 -13.22
C LYS A 20 -3.58 -2.24 -12.95
N ALA A 21 -2.51 -1.53 -12.66
CA ALA A 21 -2.58 -0.09 -12.36
C ALA A 21 -3.25 0.75 -13.46
N ARG A 22 -3.12 0.36 -14.74
CA ARG A 22 -3.84 0.99 -15.86
C ARG A 22 -5.35 0.75 -15.80
N SER A 23 -5.78 -0.45 -15.42
CA SER A 23 -7.20 -0.75 -15.20
C SER A 23 -7.75 0.02 -14.00
N MET A 24 -6.97 0.17 -12.93
CA MET A 24 -7.34 1.01 -11.78
C MET A 24 -7.54 2.47 -12.17
N GLN A 25 -6.70 3.02 -13.03
CA GLN A 25 -6.89 4.37 -13.55
C GLN A 25 -8.19 4.52 -14.36
N GLY A 26 -8.62 3.47 -15.07
CA GLY A 26 -9.92 3.47 -15.76
C GLY A 26 -11.13 3.44 -14.81
N ILE A 27 -10.97 2.88 -13.61
CA ILE A 27 -12.05 2.75 -12.61
C ILE A 27 -12.09 3.97 -11.68
N PHE A 28 -10.94 4.42 -11.18
CA PHE A 28 -10.82 5.48 -10.19
C PHE A 28 -10.54 6.86 -10.81
N GLY A 29 -10.20 6.92 -12.10
CA GLY A 29 -9.91 8.15 -12.81
C GLY A 29 -8.45 8.62 -12.64
N LYS A 30 -8.21 9.86 -13.05
CA LYS A 30 -6.90 10.52 -12.95
C LYS A 30 -6.81 11.33 -11.66
N VAL A 31 -5.66 11.25 -10.99
CA VAL A 31 -5.33 12.04 -9.81
C VAL A 31 -4.50 13.24 -10.27
N ASN A 32 -5.08 14.45 -10.24
CA ASN A 32 -4.43 15.67 -10.73
C ASN A 32 -3.08 15.95 -10.05
N TRP A 33 -2.97 15.67 -8.74
CA TRP A 33 -1.70 15.78 -8.02
C TRP A 33 -0.63 14.83 -8.58
N ALA A 34 -1.02 13.61 -8.92
CA ALA A 34 -0.10 12.62 -9.47
C ALA A 34 0.32 12.99 -10.90
N GLU A 35 -0.61 13.46 -11.74
CA GLU A 35 -0.29 13.97 -13.08
C GLU A 35 0.68 15.15 -13.02
N ALA A 36 0.55 16.04 -12.03
CA ALA A 36 1.40 17.22 -11.90
C ALA A 36 2.79 16.94 -11.29
N ASN A 37 2.92 15.95 -10.42
CA ASN A 37 4.15 15.73 -9.63
C ASN A 37 4.91 14.45 -9.97
N LEU A 38 4.28 13.49 -10.67
CA LEU A 38 4.92 12.22 -11.02
C LEU A 38 5.10 12.11 -12.53
N ARG A 39 6.32 11.80 -12.97
CA ARG A 39 6.64 11.60 -14.40
C ARG A 39 5.78 10.55 -15.10
N GLY A 40 5.26 9.56 -14.36
CA GLY A 40 4.32 8.56 -14.88
C GLY A 40 2.89 8.73 -14.37
N GLY A 41 2.54 9.95 -13.95
CA GLY A 41 1.20 10.40 -13.60
C GLY A 41 0.46 9.51 -12.61
N THR A 42 -0.86 9.44 -12.81
CA THR A 42 -1.77 8.65 -11.97
C THR A 42 -1.44 7.16 -11.99
N THR A 43 -0.97 6.63 -13.13
CA THR A 43 -0.62 5.20 -13.23
C THR A 43 0.51 4.84 -12.27
N SER A 44 1.50 5.71 -12.11
CA SER A 44 2.63 5.50 -11.19
C SER A 44 2.19 5.63 -9.74
N PHE A 45 1.26 6.53 -9.45
CA PHE A 45 0.66 6.65 -8.13
C PHE A 45 -0.06 5.37 -7.71
N TYR A 46 -0.91 4.79 -8.57
CA TYR A 46 -1.58 3.52 -8.27
C TYR A 46 -0.62 2.35 -8.09
N LYS A 47 0.50 2.33 -8.83
CA LYS A 47 1.56 1.34 -8.61
C LYS A 47 2.22 1.51 -7.25
N MET A 48 2.56 2.74 -6.85
CA MET A 48 3.15 2.99 -5.52
C MET A 48 2.18 2.59 -4.40
N LEU A 49 0.90 2.92 -4.51
CA LEU A 49 -0.12 2.47 -3.56
C LEU A 49 -0.22 0.94 -3.52
N GLY A 50 -0.25 0.28 -4.68
CA GLY A 50 -0.28 -1.19 -4.75
C GLY A 50 0.94 -1.84 -4.08
N ILE A 51 2.14 -1.26 -4.25
CA ILE A 51 3.35 -1.74 -3.58
C ILE A 51 3.23 -1.59 -2.06
N VAL A 52 2.74 -0.45 -1.57
CA VAL A 52 2.53 -0.24 -0.12
C VAL A 52 1.55 -1.27 0.43
N ILE A 53 0.43 -1.51 -0.26
CA ILE A 53 -0.57 -2.50 0.14
C ILE A 53 0.03 -3.92 0.13
N ALA A 54 0.84 -4.26 -0.88
CA ALA A 54 1.51 -5.55 -0.94
C ALA A 54 2.48 -5.75 0.22
N VAL A 55 3.26 -4.73 0.57
CA VAL A 55 4.17 -4.74 1.73
C VAL A 55 3.40 -4.89 3.03
N VAL A 56 2.29 -4.16 3.21
CA VAL A 56 1.42 -4.31 4.38
C VAL A 56 0.85 -5.73 4.47
N GLY A 57 0.43 -6.31 3.35
CA GLY A 57 -0.02 -7.71 3.28
C GLY A 57 1.04 -8.70 3.75
N ILE A 58 2.30 -8.51 3.33
CA ILE A 58 3.44 -9.32 3.80
C ILE A 58 3.61 -9.18 5.31
N LEU A 59 3.57 -7.96 5.84
CA LEU A 59 3.73 -7.71 7.28
C LEU A 59 2.62 -8.35 8.13
N ILE A 60 1.39 -8.38 7.61
CA ILE A 60 0.27 -9.07 8.25
C ILE A 60 0.49 -10.59 8.18
N ALA A 61 0.91 -11.11 7.02
CA ALA A 61 1.17 -12.54 6.83
C ALA A 61 2.27 -13.06 7.76
N THR A 62 3.31 -12.26 8.01
CA THR A 62 4.42 -12.61 8.92
C THR A 62 4.12 -12.29 10.38
N SER A 63 2.92 -11.81 10.72
CA SER A 63 2.55 -11.33 12.06
C SER A 63 3.46 -10.22 12.62
N LEU A 64 4.22 -9.54 11.76
CA LEU A 64 5.15 -8.46 12.13
C LEU A 64 4.47 -7.09 12.14
N ILE A 65 3.24 -7.00 11.63
CA ILE A 65 2.50 -5.74 11.48
C ILE A 65 2.45 -4.91 12.76
N GLN A 66 2.22 -5.54 13.93
CA GLN A 66 2.14 -4.83 15.21
C GLN A 66 3.47 -4.16 15.59
N SER A 67 4.59 -4.87 15.41
CA SER A 67 5.93 -4.33 15.71
C SER A 67 6.29 -3.18 14.76
N VAL A 68 5.98 -3.33 13.48
CA VAL A 68 6.30 -2.32 12.46
C VAL A 68 5.45 -1.05 12.66
N VAL A 69 4.14 -1.21 12.87
CA VAL A 69 3.23 -0.08 13.10
C VAL A 69 3.64 0.70 14.35
N LEU A 70 3.94 0.00 15.45
CA LEU A 70 4.42 0.65 16.67
C LEU A 70 5.73 1.40 16.41
N LYS A 71 6.71 0.81 15.74
CA LYS A 71 7.99 1.48 15.44
C LYS A 71 7.82 2.72 14.55
N LEU A 72 6.92 2.68 13.58
CA LEU A 72 6.66 3.80 12.67
C LEU A 72 5.87 4.94 13.35
N LEU A 73 4.93 4.61 14.23
CA LEU A 73 4.07 5.60 14.89
C LEU A 73 4.65 6.14 16.19
N THR A 74 5.53 5.38 16.87
CA THR A 74 6.21 5.85 18.10
C THR A 74 6.86 7.24 17.97
N PRO A 75 7.64 7.58 16.92
CA PRO A 75 8.21 8.92 16.78
C PRO A 75 7.15 10.01 16.58
N LEU A 76 6.00 9.67 16.01
CA LEU A 76 4.86 10.57 15.82
C LEU A 76 4.16 10.88 17.16
N PHE A 77 3.96 9.88 18.01
CA PHE A 77 3.39 10.06 19.35
C PHE A 77 4.37 10.65 20.36
N LYS A 78 5.67 10.42 20.20
CA LYS A 78 6.72 10.98 21.05
C LYS A 78 6.85 12.51 20.91
N GLY A 79 6.42 13.08 19.80
CA GLY A 79 6.38 14.54 19.59
C GLY A 79 5.14 15.24 20.15
N LEU A 80 4.17 14.49 20.71
CA LEU A 80 2.89 15.01 21.20
C LEU A 80 2.76 15.02 22.73
N GLY A 81 3.81 14.65 23.48
CA GLY A 81 3.87 14.69 24.95
C GLY A 81 5.13 15.39 25.42
#